data_AF-A0A7W0V8C3-F1
#
_entry.id   AF-A0A7W0V8C3-F1
#
_cell.length_a   1.000
_cell.length_b   1.000
_cell.length_c   1.000
_cell.angle_alpha   90.00
_cell.angle_beta   90.00
_cell.angle_gamma   90.00
#
_symmetry.space_group_name_H-M   'P 1'
#
loop_
_entity.id
_entity.type
_entity.pdbx_description
1 polymer ?
#
loop_
_entity_poly.entity_id
_entity_poly.type
_entity_poly.pdbx_seq_one_letter_code
_entity_poly.pdbx_strand_id
1 'polypeptide(L)'
;MLTSPRCLALSLVLLGACAGDDGGAAGPTAPSNLTATPLGAGAHLTWKDNSMDESEFVIMRMRMGSDTALAELGRVPFNGTAFHDEPIVAGATYMYMVVATNANGESDSNQATFVAP
;
A
#
# COMPACT_ATOMS: atom_id res chain seq x y z
N MET A 1 4.72 -24.04 30.31
CA MET A 1 3.61 -24.02 29.34
C MET A 1 3.93 -22.94 28.33
N LEU A 2 4.10 -23.34 27.08
CA LEU A 2 4.74 -22.59 26.00
C LEU A 2 3.70 -21.73 25.26
N THR A 3 4.23 -20.77 24.47
CA THR A 3 3.61 -20.00 23.37
C THR A 3 2.84 -18.73 23.73
N SER A 4 3.57 -17.61 23.81
CA SER A 4 3.11 -16.36 23.20
C SER A 4 3.94 -16.15 21.94
N PRO A 5 3.35 -16.13 20.73
CA PRO A 5 4.11 -15.77 19.54
C PRO A 5 4.42 -14.28 19.70
N ARG A 6 5.71 -13.99 19.79
CA ARG A 6 6.22 -12.63 19.67
C ARG A 6 5.67 -12.12 18.34
N CYS A 7 4.71 -11.21 18.40
CA CYS A 7 4.35 -10.38 17.27
C CYS A 7 5.66 -9.75 16.85
N LEU A 8 6.25 -10.26 15.77
CA LEU A 8 7.51 -9.78 15.26
C LEU A 8 7.17 -8.39 14.77
N ALA A 9 7.43 -7.39 15.61
CA ALA A 9 7.50 -6.01 15.20
C ALA A 9 8.56 -5.98 14.11
N LEU A 10 8.10 -6.10 12.87
CA LEU A 10 8.86 -5.72 11.70
C LEU A 10 9.36 -4.32 12.04
N SER A 11 10.67 -4.17 12.07
CA SER A 11 11.31 -2.88 12.27
C SER A 11 10.85 -1.98 11.14
N LEU A 12 9.73 -1.30 11.36
CA LEU A 12 9.38 -0.09 10.67
C LEU A 12 10.49 0.86 11.07
N VAL A 13 11.40 1.10 10.15
CA VAL A 13 12.33 2.21 10.26
C VAL A 13 11.44 3.44 10.36
N LEU A 14 11.19 3.88 11.59
CA LEU A 14 10.56 5.14 11.88
C LEU A 14 11.58 6.22 11.49
N LEU A 15 11.73 6.49 10.21
CA LEU A 15 12.26 7.78 9.75
C LEU A 15 11.11 8.80 9.76
N GLY A 16 10.47 8.95 10.92
CA GLY A 16 9.96 10.25 11.31
C GLY A 16 11.17 11.10 11.67
N ALA A 17 11.87 11.61 10.66
CA ALA A 17 12.92 12.58 10.88
C ALA A 17 12.29 13.79 11.57
N CYS A 18 12.88 14.20 12.70
CA CYS A 18 12.76 15.57 13.18
C CYS A 18 13.13 16.49 12.00
N ALA A 19 12.17 17.26 11.50
CA ALA A 19 12.42 18.17 10.39
C ALA A 19 13.42 19.26 10.81
N GLY A 20 14.69 19.05 10.48
CA GLY A 20 15.64 20.10 10.17
C GLY A 20 15.38 20.56 8.74
N ASP A 21 15.16 21.86 8.59
CA ASP A 21 14.92 22.58 7.35
C ASP A 21 16.23 22.68 6.52
N ASP A 22 16.48 21.73 5.61
CA ASP A 22 17.65 21.74 4.73
C ASP A 22 17.32 21.58 3.23
N GLY A 23 16.09 21.88 2.80
CA GLY A 23 15.77 22.08 1.37
C GLY A 23 16.11 20.91 0.42
N GLY A 24 16.26 19.69 0.93
CA GLY A 24 16.41 18.46 0.15
C GLY A 24 15.03 17.96 -0.26
N ALA A 25 14.84 17.68 -1.56
CA ALA A 25 13.58 17.19 -2.10
C ALA A 25 13.11 15.97 -1.29
N ALA A 26 11.96 16.10 -0.64
CA ALA A 26 11.37 15.01 0.12
C ALA A 26 10.77 13.95 -0.82
N GLY A 27 10.42 12.78 -0.27
CA GLY A 27 9.63 11.80 -0.99
C GLY A 27 8.25 12.36 -1.41
N PRO A 28 7.51 11.63 -2.25
CA PRO A 28 6.21 12.07 -2.77
C PRO A 28 5.22 12.43 -1.67
N THR A 29 4.25 13.31 -1.95
CA THR A 29 3.10 13.45 -1.05
C THR A 29 2.26 12.17 -1.08
N ALA A 30 2.00 11.59 0.10
CA ALA A 30 1.29 10.31 0.24
C ALA A 30 -0.04 10.26 -0.53
N PRO A 31 -0.37 9.16 -1.23
CA PRO A 31 -1.70 8.95 -1.78
C PRO A 31 -2.77 8.88 -0.68
N SER A 32 -4.02 9.15 -1.02
CA SER A 32 -5.13 9.08 -0.04
C SER A 32 -6.41 8.53 -0.66
N ASN A 33 -7.45 8.34 0.16
CA ASN A 33 -8.75 7.82 -0.28
C ASN A 33 -8.66 6.50 -1.06
N LEU A 34 -7.70 5.63 -0.72
CA LEU A 34 -7.64 4.29 -1.28
C LEU A 34 -8.91 3.54 -0.91
N THR A 35 -9.61 3.03 -1.92
CA THR A 35 -10.78 2.16 -1.79
C THR A 35 -10.63 0.91 -2.64
N ALA A 36 -11.29 -0.17 -2.24
CA ALA A 36 -11.33 -1.43 -2.96
C ALA A 36 -12.78 -1.86 -3.15
N THR A 37 -13.20 -2.05 -4.40
CA THR A 37 -14.58 -2.39 -4.77
C THR A 37 -14.61 -3.61 -5.68
N PRO A 38 -15.69 -4.41 -5.68
CA PRO A 38 -15.74 -5.59 -6.52
C PRO A 38 -15.85 -5.21 -8.01
N LEU A 39 -15.07 -5.88 -8.86
CA LEU A 39 -15.17 -5.75 -10.32
C LEU A 39 -14.87 -7.12 -10.95
N GLY A 40 -15.85 -7.70 -11.64
CA GLY A 40 -15.70 -9.04 -12.24
C GLY A 40 -15.35 -10.10 -11.18
N ALA A 41 -14.27 -10.84 -11.42
CA ALA A 41 -13.72 -11.82 -10.49
C ALA A 41 -12.55 -11.26 -9.65
N GLY A 42 -12.48 -9.92 -9.51
CA GLY A 42 -11.37 -9.18 -8.93
C GLY A 42 -11.79 -8.03 -8.01
N ALA A 43 -10.79 -7.30 -7.52
CA ALA A 43 -10.95 -6.06 -6.77
C ALA A 43 -10.43 -4.87 -7.59
N HIS A 44 -11.29 -3.88 -7.80
CA HIS A 44 -10.92 -2.60 -8.38
C HIS A 44 -10.51 -1.63 -7.28
N LEU A 45 -9.22 -1.27 -7.31
CA LEU A 45 -8.62 -0.30 -6.41
C LEU A 45 -8.64 1.08 -7.06
N THR A 46 -9.01 2.10 -6.29
CA THR A 46 -8.90 3.50 -6.70
C THR A 46 -8.34 4.32 -5.56
N TRP A 47 -7.52 5.33 -5.87
CA TRP A 47 -6.95 6.24 -4.89
C TRP A 47 -6.88 7.66 -5.46
N LYS A 48 -6.66 8.62 -4.57
CA LYS A 48 -6.33 9.99 -4.90
C LYS A 48 -4.81 10.15 -4.90
N ASP A 49 -4.29 10.59 -6.03
CA ASP A 49 -2.94 11.12 -6.15
C ASP A 49 -2.86 12.52 -5.50
N ASN A 50 -1.85 12.72 -4.66
CA ASN A 50 -1.57 14.01 -4.02
C ASN A 50 -0.17 14.54 -4.34
N SER A 51 0.63 13.79 -5.11
CA SER A 51 1.98 14.16 -5.53
C SER A 51 1.96 14.68 -6.97
N MET A 52 3.04 15.35 -7.35
CA MET A 52 3.30 15.80 -8.72
C MET A 52 4.71 15.37 -9.17
N ASP A 53 5.36 14.56 -8.34
CA ASP A 53 6.79 14.27 -8.35
C ASP A 53 7.09 12.80 -8.05
N GLU A 54 6.05 11.97 -7.99
CA GLU A 54 6.15 10.52 -7.97
C GLU A 54 6.55 9.98 -9.35
N SER A 55 7.35 8.92 -9.34
CA SER A 55 7.72 8.17 -10.54
C SER A 55 6.71 7.04 -10.82
N GLU A 56 6.18 6.45 -9.76
CA GLU A 56 5.24 5.33 -9.81
C GLU A 56 4.54 5.12 -8.46
N PHE A 57 3.44 4.36 -8.53
CA PHE A 57 2.73 3.81 -7.38
C PHE A 57 2.95 2.31 -7.30
N VAL A 58 3.47 1.83 -6.17
CA VAL A 58 3.60 0.41 -5.85
C VAL A 58 2.35 -0.04 -5.11
N ILE A 59 1.67 -1.05 -5.65
CA ILE A 59 0.46 -1.61 -5.09
C ILE A 59 0.85 -2.77 -4.20
N MET A 60 0.51 -2.69 -2.93
CA MET A 60 0.82 -3.69 -1.92
C MET A 60 -0.45 -4.45 -1.53
N ARG A 61 -0.35 -5.77 -1.35
CA ARG A 61 -1.45 -6.64 -0.96
C ARG A 61 -1.02 -7.64 0.11
N MET A 62 -1.90 -7.87 1.08
CA MET A 62 -1.82 -8.94 2.05
C MET A 62 -3.15 -9.69 2.07
N ARG A 63 -3.11 -11.02 2.09
CA ARG A 63 -4.30 -11.82 2.43
C ARG A 63 -4.38 -11.95 3.95
N MET A 64 -5.50 -11.53 4.53
CA MET A 64 -5.71 -11.58 5.98
C MET A 64 -5.97 -13.03 6.41
N GLY A 65 -5.39 -13.42 7.55
CA GLY A 65 -5.52 -14.77 8.09
C GLY A 65 -4.59 -15.82 7.45
N SER A 66 -3.68 -15.42 6.55
CA SER A 66 -2.54 -16.23 6.14
C SER A 66 -1.23 -15.71 6.76
N ASP A 67 -0.20 -16.55 6.79
CA ASP A 67 1.16 -16.19 7.24
C ASP A 67 1.90 -15.28 6.22
N THR A 68 1.19 -14.73 5.25
CA THR A 68 1.75 -13.85 4.21
C THR A 68 1.85 -12.43 4.75
N ALA A 69 3.05 -11.84 4.68
CA ALA A 69 3.22 -10.40 4.88
C ALA A 69 2.60 -9.60 3.73
N LEU A 70 2.48 -8.29 3.94
CA LEU A 70 2.21 -7.33 2.88
C LEU A 70 3.31 -7.42 1.81
N ALA A 71 2.92 -7.65 0.56
CA ALA A 71 3.83 -7.87 -0.56
C ALA A 71 3.42 -7.05 -1.78
N GLU A 72 4.38 -6.73 -2.64
CA GLU A 72 4.12 -6.07 -3.92
C GLU A 72 3.22 -6.95 -4.80
N LEU A 73 2.13 -6.36 -5.26
CA LEU A 73 1.18 -6.93 -6.20
C LEU A 73 1.46 -6.47 -7.62
N GLY A 74 1.84 -5.20 -7.79
CA GLY A 74 2.09 -4.58 -9.07
C GLY A 74 2.44 -3.11 -8.96
N ARG A 75 2.66 -2.47 -10.11
CA ARG A 75 3.08 -1.07 -10.23
C ARG A 75 2.20 -0.33 -11.22
N VAL A 76 1.96 0.94 -10.95
CA VAL A 76 1.24 1.86 -11.83
C VAL A 76 2.12 3.08 -12.07
N PRO A 77 2.29 3.54 -13.32
CA PRO A 77 3.10 4.73 -13.60
C PRO A 77 2.52 5.99 -12.92
N PHE A 78 3.34 7.03 -12.83
CA PHE A 78 2.97 8.38 -12.38
C PHE A 78 1.61 8.86 -12.90
N ASN A 79 0.89 9.65 -12.10
CA ASN A 79 -0.52 10.04 -12.28
C ASN A 79 -1.56 8.90 -12.35
N GLY A 80 -1.15 7.64 -12.27
CA GLY A 80 -2.08 6.52 -12.24
C GLY A 80 -2.85 6.47 -10.91
N THR A 81 -4.17 6.24 -10.99
CA THR A 81 -5.08 6.33 -9.84
C THR A 81 -6.00 5.11 -9.68
N ALA A 82 -5.73 4.04 -10.44
CA ALA A 82 -6.50 2.82 -10.38
C ALA A 82 -5.67 1.57 -10.67
N PHE A 83 -6.06 0.45 -10.08
CA PHE A 83 -5.47 -0.87 -10.30
C PHE A 83 -6.55 -1.94 -10.22
N HIS A 84 -6.43 -2.99 -11.04
CA HIS A 84 -7.35 -4.13 -11.00
C HIS A 84 -6.61 -5.37 -10.52
N ASP A 85 -6.98 -5.88 -9.34
CA ASP A 85 -6.43 -7.10 -8.78
C ASP A 85 -7.30 -8.30 -9.16
N GLU A 86 -6.81 -9.12 -10.09
CA GLU A 86 -7.43 -10.37 -10.52
C GLU A 86 -6.34 -11.39 -10.89
N PRO A 87 -6.48 -12.68 -10.50
CA PRO A 87 -7.59 -13.28 -9.75
C PRO A 87 -7.48 -13.12 -8.23
N ILE A 88 -8.64 -13.13 -7.56
CA ILE A 88 -8.77 -13.21 -6.08
C ILE A 88 -9.49 -14.51 -5.67
N VAL A 89 -9.28 -14.94 -4.43
CA VAL A 89 -9.93 -16.14 -3.86
C VAL A 89 -11.24 -15.74 -3.21
N ALA A 90 -12.35 -16.33 -3.65
CA ALA A 90 -13.68 -16.12 -3.09
C ALA A 90 -13.72 -16.37 -1.56
N GLY A 91 -14.40 -15.50 -0.82
CA GLY A 91 -14.47 -15.52 0.64
C GLY A 91 -13.17 -15.15 1.38
N ALA A 92 -12.07 -14.83 0.67
CA ALA A 92 -10.86 -14.31 1.30
C ALA A 92 -10.97 -12.80 1.56
N THR A 93 -10.35 -12.36 2.66
CA THR A 93 -10.19 -10.94 2.97
C THR A 93 -8.80 -10.49 2.57
N TYR A 94 -8.72 -9.38 1.84
CA TYR A 94 -7.48 -8.74 1.41
C TYR A 94 -7.36 -7.36 2.03
N MET A 95 -6.13 -6.98 2.36
CA MET A 95 -5.73 -5.65 2.75
C MET A 95 -4.80 -5.09 1.68
N TYR A 96 -5.07 -3.86 1.24
CA TYR A 96 -4.31 -3.15 0.24
C TYR A 96 -3.70 -1.86 0.81
N MET A 97 -2.58 -1.47 0.23
CA MET A 97 -1.93 -0.18 0.46
C MET A 97 -1.27 0.26 -0.85
N VAL A 98 -1.18 1.56 -1.09
CA VAL A 98 -0.49 2.14 -2.24
C VAL A 98 0.67 2.97 -1.74
N VAL A 99 1.85 2.77 -2.32
CA VAL A 99 3.07 3.50 -1.97
C VAL A 99 3.45 4.36 -3.16
N ALA A 100 3.44 5.69 -2.99
CA ALA A 100 4.03 6.59 -3.98
C ALA A 100 5.54 6.60 -3.81
N THR A 101 6.29 6.53 -4.90
CA THR A 101 7.76 6.46 -4.87
C THR A 101 8.40 7.48 -5.80
N ASN A 102 9.54 8.05 -5.40
CA ASN A 102 10.45 8.79 -6.27
C ASN A 102 11.90 8.52 -5.87
N ALA A 103 12.86 9.17 -6.53
CA ALA A 103 14.28 8.99 -6.24
C ALA A 103 14.69 9.42 -4.81
N ASN A 104 13.86 10.20 -4.11
CA ASN A 104 14.14 10.74 -2.79
C ASN A 104 13.46 9.96 -1.66
N GLY A 105 12.48 9.11 -1.96
CA GLY A 105 11.83 8.28 -0.96
C GLY A 105 10.45 7.77 -1.37
N GLU A 106 9.71 7.33 -0.36
CA GLU A 106 8.43 6.65 -0.48
C GLU A 106 7.43 7.22 0.52
N SER A 107 6.14 7.15 0.18
CA SER A 107 5.04 7.58 1.05
C SER A 107 3.83 6.67 0.90
N ASP A 108 3.35 6.16 2.03
CA ASP A 108 2.26 5.17 2.11
C ASP A 108 0.87 5.83 2.16
N SER A 109 -0.11 5.20 1.51
CA SER A 109 -1.52 5.58 1.60
C SER A 109 -2.21 5.07 2.86
N ASN A 110 -3.50 5.38 3.01
CA ASN A 110 -4.36 4.62 3.91
C ASN A 110 -4.48 3.15 3.47
N GLN A 111 -4.89 2.26 4.38
CA GLN A 111 -5.21 0.87 4.06
C GLN A 111 -6.66 0.75 3.59
N ALA A 112 -6.91 -0.16 2.65
CA ALA A 112 -8.24 -0.57 2.23
C ALA A 112 -8.44 -2.06 2.45
N THR A 113 -9.57 -2.45 3.04
CA THR A 113 -9.95 -3.85 3.23
C THR A 113 -11.03 -4.23 2.22
N PHE A 114 -10.88 -5.42 1.64
CA PHE A 114 -11.83 -5.97 0.69
C PHE A 114 -12.15 -7.42 1.05
N VAL A 115 -13.43 -7.78 1.09
CA VAL A 115 -13.87 -9.17 1.25
C VAL A 115 -14.33 -9.65 -0.12
N ALA A 116 -13.67 -10.69 -0.64
CA ALA A 116 -14.02 -11.28 -1.90
C ALA A 116 -15.43 -11.91 -1.81
N PRO A 117 -16.31 -11.64 -2.79
CA PRO A 117 -17.66 -12.22 -2.83
C PRO A 117 -17.64 -13.75 -2.97
#